data_AF-A0A7C4DDJ2-F1
#
_entry.id   AF-A0A7C4DDJ2-F1
#
_cell.length_a   1.000
_cell.length_b   1.000
_cell.length_c   1.000
_cell.angle_alpha   90.00
_cell.angle_beta   90.00
_cell.angle_gamma   90.00
#
_symmetry.space_group_name_H-M   'P 1'
#
loop_
_entity.id
_entity.type
_entity.pdbx_description
1 polymer ?
#
loop_
_entity_poly.entity_id
_entity_poly.type
_entity_poly.pdbx_seq_one_letter_code
_entity_poly.pdbx_strand_id
1 'polypeptide(L)'
;MALYPIIPLHGDTKLAKCGSCGFELPEDAAFCPNCGEPVGRIMKAQKKTESLEMITRLSLAGVFLSLLITSLIAVTAEGFELYFIPTFISALIIIYASRTKNLKDAIIISALIYLITDALLSGLLLGTLYAQGIKLASYYSAYYKDAPTLIDVILYTISPVTAILAGFAGYKIAPRKEVYCERPKEEHNVLFYSVKGPLKKLKYVFLGFFIGAK
;
A
#
# COMPACT_ATOMS: atom_id res chain seq x y z
N MET A 1 -50.63 -1.94 42.22
CA MET A 1 -50.12 -0.71 42.87
C MET A 1 -48.61 -0.78 42.89
N ALA A 2 -47.99 0.37 42.65
CA ALA A 2 -46.60 0.58 42.25
C ALA A 2 -45.57 0.17 43.32
N LEU A 3 -44.35 -0.17 42.88
CA LEU A 3 -43.14 0.65 43.04
C LEU A 3 -41.88 -0.20 42.79
N TYR A 4 -41.13 0.17 41.76
CA TYR A 4 -39.71 -0.14 41.63
C TYR A 4 -38.94 0.51 42.79
N PRO A 5 -37.73 0.02 43.11
CA PRO A 5 -36.63 0.97 43.19
C PRO A 5 -35.47 0.57 42.30
N ILE A 6 -34.88 1.61 41.73
CA ILE A 6 -33.78 1.63 40.79
C ILE A 6 -32.51 2.05 41.57
N ILE A 7 -31.34 1.59 41.09
CA ILE A 7 -29.96 2.13 41.20
C ILE A 7 -29.20 1.91 42.55
N PRO A 8 -27.87 1.57 42.55
CA PRO A 8 -26.74 2.50 42.26
C PRO A 8 -25.72 1.93 41.23
N LEU A 9 -25.28 2.66 40.20
CA LEU A 9 -24.23 3.69 40.14
C LEU A 9 -22.82 3.20 40.56
N HIS A 10 -22.02 2.80 39.57
CA HIS A 10 -20.54 2.86 39.52
C HIS A 10 -20.14 2.80 38.02
N GLY A 11 -19.36 3.70 37.43
CA GLY A 11 -18.57 4.78 37.99
C GLY A 11 -18.10 5.74 36.89
N ASP A 12 -17.53 6.86 37.35
CA ASP A 12 -16.63 7.77 36.66
C ASP A 12 -17.09 8.36 35.31
N THR A 13 -18.21 9.09 35.32
CA THR A 13 -18.63 9.90 34.17
C THR A 13 -18.11 11.33 34.31
N LYS A 14 -17.07 11.68 33.55
CA LYS A 14 -16.89 13.07 33.15
C LYS A 14 -18.09 13.46 32.29
N LEU A 15 -18.85 14.46 32.73
CA LEU A 15 -20.10 14.88 32.10
C LEU A 15 -19.78 15.85 30.96
N ALA A 16 -20.09 15.47 29.72
CA ALA A 16 -20.08 16.40 28.60
C ALA A 16 -21.41 17.17 28.58
N LYS A 17 -21.39 18.48 28.36
CA LYS A 17 -22.62 19.27 28.23
C LYS A 17 -23.01 19.41 26.78
N CYS A 18 -24.30 19.32 26.50
CA CYS A 18 -24.84 19.59 25.18
C CYS A 18 -24.53 21.05 24.81
N GLY A 19 -23.87 21.28 23.68
CA GLY A 19 -23.57 22.64 23.20
C GLY A 19 -24.82 23.46 22.84
N SER A 20 -25.97 22.79 22.61
CA SER A 20 -27.23 23.43 22.21
C SER A 20 -28.17 23.71 23.41
N CYS A 21 -28.40 22.72 24.27
CA CYS A 21 -29.36 22.87 25.39
C CYS A 21 -28.73 22.85 26.79
N GLY A 22 -27.42 22.65 26.91
CA GLY A 22 -26.71 22.60 28.19
C GLY A 22 -26.98 21.34 29.04
N PHE A 23 -27.78 20.39 28.54
CA PHE A 23 -28.09 19.14 29.23
C PHE A 23 -26.82 18.28 29.41
N GLU A 24 -26.68 17.68 30.59
CA GLU A 24 -25.52 16.83 30.90
C GLU A 24 -25.70 15.45 30.27
N LEU A 25 -24.69 15.05 29.49
CA LEU A 25 -24.71 13.85 28.67
C LEU A 25 -23.59 12.90 29.10
N PRO A 26 -23.84 11.58 29.08
CA PRO A 26 -22.75 10.62 29.18
C PRO A 26 -21.86 10.75 27.94
N GLU A 27 -20.55 10.48 28.07
CA GLU A 27 -19.58 10.66 26.97
C GLU A 27 -19.92 9.85 25.71
N ASP A 28 -20.67 8.76 25.86
CA ASP A 28 -21.09 7.88 24.75
C ASP A 28 -22.46 8.24 24.14
N ALA A 29 -23.08 9.36 24.53
CA ALA A 29 -24.36 9.78 23.95
C ALA A 29 -24.18 10.23 22.50
N ALA A 30 -24.74 9.48 21.55
CA ALA A 30 -24.76 9.89 20.13
C ALA A 30 -25.72 11.07 19.88
N PHE A 31 -26.78 11.18 20.67
CA PHE A 31 -27.83 12.19 20.55
C PHE A 31 -28.23 12.68 21.93
N CYS A 32 -28.58 13.97 22.02
CA CYS A 32 -29.12 14.52 23.24
C CYS A 32 -30.57 14.06 23.44
N PRO A 33 -30.92 13.41 24.57
CA PRO A 33 -32.29 12.97 24.81
C PRO A 33 -33.26 14.13 25.06
N ASN A 34 -32.75 15.32 25.38
CA ASN A 34 -33.57 16.50 25.66
C ASN A 34 -33.88 17.33 24.40
N CYS A 35 -32.90 17.56 23.52
CA CYS A 35 -33.07 18.42 22.35
C CYS A 35 -32.91 17.71 20.99
N GLY A 36 -32.55 16.42 20.97
CA GLY A 36 -32.33 15.64 19.76
C GLY A 36 -31.05 15.99 18.98
N GLU A 37 -30.29 17.00 19.44
CA GLU A 37 -29.06 17.41 18.75
C GLU A 37 -27.98 16.32 18.85
N PRO A 38 -27.34 15.93 17.73
CA PRO A 38 -26.23 14.99 17.75
C PRO A 38 -25.07 15.57 18.55
N VAL A 39 -24.66 14.86 19.59
CA VAL A 39 -23.55 15.28 20.45
C VAL A 39 -22.28 14.84 19.74
N GLY A 40 -21.45 15.81 19.39
CA GLY A 40 -20.32 15.68 18.46
C GLY A 40 -19.55 14.36 18.60
N ARG A 41 -19.61 13.57 17.52
CA ARG A 41 -18.95 12.28 17.31
C ARG A 41 -17.63 12.17 18.07
N ILE A 42 -17.58 11.31 19.09
CA ILE A 42 -16.30 10.67 19.44
C ILE A 42 -15.98 9.74 18.27
N MET A 43 -15.39 10.29 17.22
CA MET A 43 -14.66 9.49 16.24
C MET A 43 -13.52 8.85 17.04
N LYS A 44 -13.75 7.64 17.56
CA LYS A 44 -12.67 6.81 18.05
C LYS A 44 -11.61 6.81 16.96
N ALA A 45 -10.43 7.32 17.30
CA ALA A 45 -9.28 7.42 16.41
C ALA A 45 -8.72 6.02 16.11
N GLN A 46 -9.52 5.16 15.48
CA GLN A 46 -9.07 3.92 14.88
C GLN A 46 -8.65 4.22 13.44
N LYS A 47 -7.46 4.80 13.26
CA LYS A 47 -6.90 4.91 11.90
C LYS A 47 -5.38 4.99 11.88
N LYS A 48 -4.71 3.90 12.28
CA LYS A 48 -3.29 3.69 11.95
C LYS A 48 -3.02 2.32 11.35
N THR A 49 -3.89 1.34 11.59
CA THR A 49 -3.74 -0.02 11.06
C THR A 49 -4.15 -0.14 9.59
N GLU A 50 -5.16 0.62 9.13
CA GLU A 50 -5.67 0.54 7.75
C GLU A 50 -4.61 0.94 6.71
N SER A 51 -3.77 1.92 7.03
CA SER A 51 -2.69 2.36 6.13
C SER A 51 -1.58 1.31 6.02
N LEU A 52 -1.26 0.60 7.12
CA LEU A 52 -0.14 -0.33 7.11
C LEU A 52 -0.45 -1.60 6.31
N GLU A 53 -1.66 -2.15 6.46
CA GLU A 53 -2.07 -3.35 5.71
C GLU A 53 -2.19 -3.09 4.20
N MET A 54 -2.67 -1.90 3.82
CA MET A 54 -2.69 -1.48 2.42
C MET A 54 -1.27 -1.36 1.86
N ILE A 55 -0.35 -0.72 2.60
CA ILE A 55 1.06 -0.57 2.18
C ILE A 55 1.72 -1.94 1.99
N THR A 56 1.58 -2.86 2.94
CA THR A 56 2.22 -4.18 2.86
C THR A 56 1.72 -5.01 1.68
N ARG A 57 0.40 -5.04 1.44
CA ARG A 57 -0.21 -5.73 0.28
C ARG A 57 0.29 -5.14 -1.04
N LEU A 58 0.39 -3.82 -1.13
CA LEU A 58 0.87 -3.12 -2.33
C LEU A 58 2.35 -3.39 -2.59
N SER A 59 3.19 -3.33 -1.55
CA SER A 59 4.61 -3.63 -1.67
C SER A 59 4.83 -5.07 -2.12
N LEU A 60 4.11 -6.04 -1.57
CA LEU A 60 4.23 -7.44 -1.98
C LEU A 60 3.83 -7.64 -3.46
N ALA A 61 2.73 -7.01 -3.90
CA ALA A 61 2.32 -7.05 -5.30
C ALA A 61 3.35 -6.40 -6.23
N GLY A 62 3.98 -5.29 -5.79
CA GLY A 62 5.03 -4.62 -6.56
C GLY A 62 6.31 -5.44 -6.68
N VAL A 63 6.72 -6.11 -5.61
CA VAL A 63 7.88 -7.02 -5.63
C VAL A 63 7.64 -8.16 -6.61
N PHE A 64 6.46 -8.79 -6.54
CA PHE A 64 6.08 -9.85 -7.46
C PHE A 64 6.08 -9.36 -8.91
N LEU A 65 5.46 -8.21 -9.18
CA LEU A 65 5.44 -7.61 -10.51
C LEU A 65 6.86 -7.29 -11.02
N SER A 66 7.74 -6.79 -10.16
CA SER A 66 9.13 -6.50 -10.52
C SER A 66 9.89 -7.76 -10.92
N LEU A 67 9.73 -8.86 -10.19
CA LEU A 67 10.37 -10.14 -10.51
C LEU A 67 9.85 -10.72 -11.83
N LEU A 68 8.56 -10.60 -12.11
CA LEU A 68 7.98 -11.01 -13.41
C LEU A 68 8.58 -10.18 -14.56
N ILE A 69 8.68 -8.87 -14.39
CA ILE A 69 9.28 -7.98 -15.41
C ILE A 69 10.76 -8.34 -15.61
N THR A 70 11.50 -8.56 -14.52
CA THR A 70 12.92 -8.97 -14.57
C THR A 70 13.08 -10.28 -15.34
N SER A 71 12.26 -11.29 -15.03
CA SER A 71 12.26 -12.57 -15.71
C SER A 71 11.90 -12.44 -17.20
N LEU A 72 11.02 -11.53 -17.57
CA LEU A 72 10.62 -11.31 -18.97
C LEU A 72 11.74 -10.63 -19.78
N ILE A 73 12.41 -9.63 -19.19
CA ILE A 73 13.51 -8.91 -19.83
C ILE A 73 14.70 -9.85 -20.04
N ALA A 74 15.03 -10.70 -19.06
CA ALA A 74 16.10 -11.68 -19.17
C ALA A 74 15.93 -12.66 -20.34
N VAL A 75 14.69 -12.91 -20.78
CA VAL A 75 14.39 -13.79 -21.93
C VAL A 75 14.45 -13.05 -23.27
N THR A 76 14.35 -11.72 -23.28
CA THR A 76 14.09 -10.93 -24.50
C THR A 76 15.17 -9.93 -24.87
N ALA A 77 16.03 -9.51 -23.94
CA ALA A 77 17.03 -8.47 -24.18
C ALA A 77 18.47 -9.02 -24.11
N GLU A 78 19.21 -8.96 -25.22
CA GLU A 78 20.65 -9.26 -25.30
C GLU A 78 21.53 -8.00 -25.09
N GLY A 79 21.10 -7.05 -24.25
CA GLY A 79 21.84 -5.79 -24.07
C GLY A 79 21.51 -5.05 -22.78
N PHE A 80 22.55 -4.38 -22.24
CA PHE A 80 22.60 -3.54 -21.04
C PHE A 80 21.55 -3.86 -19.96
N GLU A 81 21.93 -4.68 -18.97
CA GLU A 81 21.12 -4.97 -17.79
C GLU A 81 21.02 -3.75 -16.86
N LEU A 82 20.15 -2.78 -17.19
CA LEU A 82 19.80 -1.73 -16.23
C LEU A 82 18.90 -2.32 -15.15
N TYR A 83 19.52 -2.85 -14.09
CA TYR A 83 18.88 -3.50 -12.93
C TYR A 83 17.77 -2.67 -12.27
N PHE A 84 17.80 -1.34 -12.40
CA PHE A 84 16.80 -0.46 -11.80
C PHE A 84 15.50 -0.34 -12.61
N ILE A 85 15.49 -0.66 -13.90
CA ILE A 85 14.30 -0.41 -14.75
C ILE A 85 13.10 -1.26 -14.32
N PRO A 86 13.24 -2.58 -14.05
CA PRO A 86 12.11 -3.42 -13.64
C PRO A 86 11.44 -2.92 -12.36
N THR A 87 12.24 -2.56 -11.35
CA THR A 87 11.76 -2.07 -10.06
C THR A 87 11.14 -0.68 -10.18
N PHE A 88 11.71 0.19 -11.01
CA PHE A 88 11.17 1.52 -11.31
C PHE A 88 9.78 1.44 -11.96
N ILE A 89 9.64 0.64 -13.02
CA ILE A 89 8.37 0.47 -13.73
C ILE A 89 7.33 -0.15 -12.80
N SER A 90 7.71 -1.18 -12.03
CA SER A 90 6.81 -1.81 -11.07
C SER A 90 6.30 -0.82 -10.02
N ALA A 91 7.20 -0.04 -9.42
CA ALA A 91 6.82 0.97 -8.43
C ALA A 91 5.85 2.02 -9.02
N LEU A 92 6.09 2.49 -10.24
CA LEU A 92 5.19 3.41 -10.94
C LEU A 92 3.80 2.79 -11.15
N ILE A 93 3.74 1.55 -11.66
CA ILE A 93 2.47 0.86 -11.92
C ILE A 93 1.67 0.70 -10.62
N ILE A 94 2.30 0.29 -9.53
CA ILE A 94 1.63 0.09 -8.24
C ILE A 94 1.15 1.40 -7.64
N ILE A 95 1.97 2.45 -7.65
CA ILE A 95 1.56 3.76 -7.10
C ILE A 95 0.41 4.33 -7.95
N TYR A 96 0.49 4.21 -9.27
CA TYR A 96 -0.56 4.62 -10.18
C TYR A 96 -1.87 3.86 -9.93
N ALA A 97 -1.81 2.52 -9.84
CA ALA A 97 -2.98 1.66 -9.63
C ALA A 97 -3.60 1.84 -8.25
N SER A 98 -2.78 2.04 -7.21
CA SER A 98 -3.22 2.21 -5.83
C SER A 98 -3.80 3.59 -5.52
N ARG A 99 -3.56 4.58 -6.41
CA ARG A 99 -4.06 5.96 -6.29
C ARG A 99 -3.68 6.59 -4.94
N THR A 100 -2.42 6.40 -4.54
CA THR A 100 -1.91 6.91 -3.26
C THR A 100 -1.96 8.45 -3.25
N LYS A 101 -2.62 9.04 -2.25
CA LYS A 101 -2.83 10.50 -2.16
C LYS A 101 -1.75 11.24 -1.38
N ASN A 102 -0.97 10.53 -0.57
CA ASN A 102 0.08 11.13 0.25
C ASN A 102 1.43 10.84 -0.40
N LEU A 103 2.22 11.89 -0.59
CA LEU A 103 3.59 11.77 -1.06
C LEU A 103 4.44 10.91 -0.09
N LYS A 104 4.18 11.00 1.21
CA LYS A 104 4.84 10.16 2.23
C LYS A 104 4.59 8.67 1.97
N ASP A 105 3.33 8.27 1.74
CA ASP A 105 2.97 6.87 1.52
C ASP A 105 3.55 6.36 0.18
N ALA A 106 3.54 7.17 -0.87
CA ALA A 106 4.12 6.81 -2.17
C ALA A 106 5.65 6.59 -2.11
N ILE A 107 6.37 7.46 -1.39
CA ILE A 107 7.81 7.29 -1.15
C ILE A 107 8.09 6.05 -0.32
N ILE A 108 7.29 5.78 0.72
CA ILE A 108 7.44 4.57 1.54
C ILE A 108 7.20 3.31 0.70
N ILE A 109 6.14 3.27 -0.11
CA ILE A 109 5.82 2.11 -0.96
C ILE A 109 6.94 1.84 -1.96
N SER A 110 7.42 2.86 -2.68
CA SER A 110 8.51 2.71 -3.65
C SER A 110 9.81 2.26 -3.00
N ALA A 111 10.20 2.86 -1.86
CA ALA A 111 11.37 2.45 -1.10
C ALA A 111 11.27 0.99 -0.62
N LEU A 112 10.10 0.57 -0.12
CA LEU A 112 9.87 -0.81 0.30
C LEU A 112 9.96 -1.79 -0.87
N ILE A 113 9.39 -1.47 -2.02
CA ILE A 113 9.49 -2.34 -3.21
C ILE A 113 10.96 -2.53 -3.57
N TYR A 114 11.73 -1.45 -3.66
CA TYR A 114 13.16 -1.52 -3.99
C TYR A 114 13.96 -2.34 -2.97
N LEU A 115 13.80 -2.04 -1.67
CA LEU A 115 14.53 -2.74 -0.61
C LEU A 115 14.19 -4.23 -0.56
N ILE A 116 12.91 -4.58 -0.69
CA ILE A 116 12.47 -5.97 -0.64
C ILE A 116 12.96 -6.71 -1.90
N THR A 117 12.89 -6.09 -3.08
CA THR A 117 13.36 -6.71 -4.32
C THR A 117 14.87 -6.96 -4.28
N ASP A 118 15.68 -5.98 -3.82
CA ASP A 118 17.14 -6.13 -3.70
C ASP A 118 17.54 -7.21 -2.69
N ALA A 119 16.86 -7.24 -1.53
CA ALA A 119 17.06 -8.27 -0.52
C ALA A 119 16.69 -9.68 -1.03
N LEU A 120 15.59 -9.81 -1.80
CA LEU A 120 15.17 -11.08 -2.38
C LEU A 120 16.12 -11.55 -3.47
N LEU A 121 16.55 -10.67 -4.38
CA LEU A 121 17.51 -11.02 -5.43
C LEU A 121 18.86 -11.42 -4.85
N SER A 122 19.38 -10.65 -3.89
CA SER A 122 20.63 -10.95 -3.21
C SER A 122 20.54 -12.27 -2.43
N GLY A 123 19.44 -12.48 -1.68
CA GLY A 123 19.21 -13.72 -0.95
C GLY A 123 19.07 -14.93 -1.88
N LEU A 124 18.36 -14.79 -2.99
CA LEU A 124 18.20 -15.84 -3.98
C LEU A 124 19.54 -16.18 -4.64
N LEU A 125 20.35 -15.17 -4.98
CA LEU A 125 21.69 -15.36 -5.55
C LEU A 125 22.62 -16.08 -4.58
N LEU A 126 22.65 -15.69 -3.30
CA LEU A 126 23.44 -16.41 -2.30
C LEU A 126 22.93 -17.85 -2.09
N GLY A 127 21.62 -18.05 -2.10
CA GLY A 127 20.99 -19.36 -1.96
C GLY A 127 21.31 -20.30 -3.13
N THR A 128 21.29 -19.81 -4.36
CA THR A 128 21.65 -20.62 -5.54
C THR A 128 23.12 -20.99 -5.53
N LEU A 129 24.01 -20.07 -5.16
CA LEU A 129 25.44 -20.35 -5.01
C LEU A 129 25.71 -21.40 -3.93
N TYR A 130 25.02 -21.30 -2.78
CA TYR A 130 25.12 -22.30 -1.71
C TYR A 130 24.63 -23.68 -2.17
N ALA A 131 23.47 -23.76 -2.83
CA ALA A 131 22.91 -25.02 -3.33
C ALA A 131 23.81 -25.70 -4.38
N GLN A 132 24.57 -24.92 -5.15
CA GLN A 132 25.51 -25.42 -6.16
C GLN A 132 26.90 -25.73 -5.58
N GLY A 133 27.16 -25.43 -4.30
CA GLY A 133 28.47 -25.63 -3.66
C GLY A 133 29.57 -24.72 -4.21
N ILE A 134 29.20 -23.62 -4.90
CA ILE A 134 30.15 -22.68 -5.48
C ILE A 134 30.58 -21.68 -4.41
N LYS A 135 31.89 -21.43 -4.30
CA LYS A 135 32.40 -20.41 -3.36
C LYS A 135 32.05 -19.02 -3.86
N LEU A 136 31.63 -18.13 -2.96
CA LEU A 136 31.38 -16.73 -3.28
C LEU A 136 32.60 -16.07 -3.96
N ALA A 137 33.80 -16.36 -3.46
CA ALA A 137 35.04 -15.82 -4.02
C ALA A 137 35.22 -16.15 -5.51
N SER A 138 34.88 -17.38 -5.94
CA SER A 138 35.00 -17.77 -7.36
C SER A 138 33.94 -17.12 -8.25
N TYR A 139 32.73 -16.88 -7.74
CA TYR A 139 31.68 -16.18 -8.48
C TYR A 139 32.04 -14.70 -8.67
N TYR A 140 32.47 -14.02 -7.61
CA TYR A 140 32.90 -12.62 -7.68
C TYR A 140 34.14 -12.43 -8.54
N SER A 141 35.12 -13.35 -8.50
CA SER A 141 36.30 -13.27 -9.37
C SER A 141 36.00 -13.51 -10.85
N ALA A 142 34.95 -14.29 -11.15
CA ALA A 142 34.51 -14.53 -12.52
C ALA A 142 33.63 -13.39 -13.07
N TYR A 143 32.82 -12.78 -12.20
CA TYR A 143 31.92 -11.67 -12.53
C TYR A 143 32.68 -10.33 -12.64
N TYR A 144 33.55 -10.02 -11.67
CA TYR A 144 34.45 -8.85 -11.70
C TYR A 144 35.82 -9.29 -12.21
N LYS A 145 35.90 -9.60 -13.50
CA LYS A 145 37.16 -9.97 -14.16
C LYS A 145 38.15 -8.79 -14.20
N ASP A 146 37.63 -7.57 -14.22
CA ASP A 146 38.34 -6.30 -14.13
C ASP A 146 37.90 -5.51 -12.89
N ALA A 147 38.69 -4.50 -12.49
CA ALA A 147 38.32 -3.59 -11.39
C ALA A 147 36.95 -2.93 -11.68
N PRO A 148 36.11 -2.71 -10.64
CA PRO A 148 34.78 -2.12 -10.82
C PRO A 148 34.89 -0.82 -11.61
N THR A 149 34.12 -0.73 -12.68
CA THR A 149 34.15 0.44 -13.54
C THR A 149 33.41 1.59 -12.86
N LEU A 150 33.69 2.81 -13.32
CA LEU A 150 33.00 4.01 -12.82
C LEU A 150 31.47 3.88 -13.00
N ILE A 151 31.02 3.15 -14.02
CA ILE A 151 29.61 2.91 -14.34
C ILE A 151 28.94 2.02 -13.27
N ASP A 152 29.62 0.98 -12.77
CA ASP A 152 29.06 0.07 -11.75
C ASP A 152 28.81 0.79 -10.42
N VAL A 153 29.77 1.63 -10.02
CA VAL A 153 29.66 2.44 -8.80
C VAL A 153 28.52 3.47 -8.92
N ILE A 154 28.40 4.09 -10.09
CA ILE A 154 27.31 5.02 -10.39
C ILE A 154 25.95 4.30 -10.35
N LEU A 155 25.81 3.15 -11.02
CA LEU A 155 24.56 2.38 -11.08
C LEU A 155 24.09 1.94 -9.69
N TYR A 156 25.01 1.48 -8.83
CA TYR A 156 24.68 1.08 -7.47
C TYR A 156 24.15 2.27 -6.64
N THR A 157 24.77 3.44 -6.80
CA THR A 157 24.37 4.66 -6.08
C THR A 157 23.05 5.25 -6.59
N ILE A 158 22.72 5.03 -7.86
CA ILE A 158 21.50 5.55 -8.49
C ILE A 158 20.24 4.81 -8.00
N SER A 159 20.31 3.54 -7.65
CA SER A 159 19.15 2.72 -7.23
C SER A 159 18.28 3.35 -6.11
N PRO A 160 18.84 3.79 -4.96
CA PRO A 160 18.03 4.45 -3.93
C PRO A 160 17.48 5.80 -4.39
N VAL A 161 18.20 6.52 -5.24
CA VAL A 161 17.76 7.80 -5.81
C VAL A 161 16.58 7.58 -6.75
N THR A 162 16.63 6.55 -7.61
CA THR A 162 15.53 6.20 -8.51
C THR A 162 14.30 5.71 -7.76
N ALA A 163 14.45 5.07 -6.59
CA ALA A 163 13.32 4.71 -5.75
C ALA A 163 12.53 5.95 -5.29
N ILE A 164 13.23 6.98 -4.79
CA ILE A 164 12.60 8.24 -4.36
C ILE A 164 11.95 8.95 -5.56
N LEU A 165 12.64 9.00 -6.69
CA LEU A 165 12.11 9.58 -7.92
C LEU A 165 10.87 8.84 -8.42
N ALA A 166 10.84 7.51 -8.33
CA ALA A 166 9.67 6.69 -8.68
C ALA A 166 8.48 7.03 -7.77
N GLY A 167 8.72 7.16 -6.47
CA GLY A 167 7.71 7.61 -5.49
C GLY A 167 7.13 8.98 -5.85
N PHE A 168 8.00 9.94 -6.17
CA PHE A 168 7.60 11.29 -6.52
C PHE A 168 6.85 11.36 -7.87
N ALA A 169 7.39 10.72 -8.91
CA ALA A 169 6.79 10.68 -10.23
C ALA A 169 5.45 9.92 -10.22
N GLY A 170 5.40 8.77 -9.54
CA GLY A 170 4.18 7.97 -9.39
C GLY A 170 3.08 8.74 -8.68
N TYR A 171 3.41 9.45 -7.60
CA TYR A 171 2.46 10.33 -6.89
C TYR A 171 1.89 11.42 -7.81
N LYS A 172 2.73 12.04 -8.65
CA LYS A 172 2.32 13.12 -9.55
C LYS A 172 1.38 12.65 -10.67
N ILE A 173 1.56 11.42 -11.15
CA ILE A 173 0.79 10.85 -12.27
C ILE A 173 -0.50 10.15 -11.78
N ALA A 174 -0.56 9.75 -10.51
CA ALA A 174 -1.68 8.97 -9.97
C ALA A 174 -3.04 9.71 -10.07
N PRO A 175 -4.10 9.05 -10.57
CA PRO A 175 -5.40 9.70 -10.74
C PRO A 175 -6.08 9.96 -9.40
N ARG A 176 -6.68 11.14 -9.25
CA ARG A 176 -7.45 11.49 -8.03
C ARG A 176 -8.64 10.54 -7.88
N LYS A 177 -8.70 9.84 -6.74
CA LYS A 177 -9.88 9.10 -6.29
C LYS A 177 -10.97 10.10 -5.93
N GLU A 178 -12.01 10.21 -6.76
CA GLU A 178 -13.28 10.87 -6.39
C GLU A 178 -13.81 10.18 -5.14
N VAL A 179 -13.91 10.95 -4.06
CA VAL A 179 -14.47 10.48 -2.79
C VAL A 179 -15.98 10.62 -2.94
N TYR A 180 -16.68 9.53 -3.26
CA TYR A 180 -18.12 9.51 -3.06
C TYR A 180 -18.38 9.40 -1.56
N CYS A 181 -19.00 10.44 -0.98
CA CYS A 181 -19.53 10.36 0.37
C CYS A 181 -20.78 9.49 0.33
N GLU A 182 -20.63 8.21 0.66
CA GLU A 182 -21.77 7.32 0.81
C GLU A 182 -22.44 7.63 2.16
N ARG A 183 -23.69 8.12 2.13
CA ARG A 183 -24.51 8.33 3.32
C ARG A 183 -24.72 6.98 4.01
N PRO A 184 -24.52 6.86 5.35
CA PRO A 184 -24.73 5.59 6.04
C PRO A 184 -26.22 5.21 5.95
N LYS A 185 -26.50 4.05 5.35
CA LYS A 185 -27.77 3.35 5.56
C LYS A 185 -27.55 2.34 6.68
N GLU A 186 -28.24 2.56 7.80
CA GLU A 186 -28.71 1.47 8.68
C GLU A 186 -29.39 0.43 7.76
N GLU A 187 -29.18 -0.88 7.87
CA GLU A 187 -29.31 -1.72 9.06
C GLU A 187 -28.98 -3.19 8.66
N HIS A 188 -28.69 -4.03 9.65
CA HIS A 188 -28.72 -5.50 9.66
C HIS A 188 -27.66 -6.33 8.88
N ASN A 189 -26.65 -6.76 9.64
CA ASN A 189 -26.00 -8.08 9.63
C ASN A 189 -26.09 -8.91 8.33
N VAL A 190 -25.16 -8.71 7.39
CA VAL A 190 -24.26 -9.75 6.83
C VAL A 190 -23.09 -9.03 6.16
N LEU A 191 -21.86 -9.21 6.65
CA LEU A 191 -20.65 -8.64 6.03
C LEU A 191 -20.24 -9.47 4.80
N PHE A 192 -20.97 -9.31 3.70
CA PHE A 192 -20.42 -9.57 2.37
C PHE A 192 -19.67 -8.32 1.90
N TYR A 193 -18.35 -8.31 1.97
CA TYR A 193 -17.56 -7.29 1.28
C TYR A 193 -17.59 -7.60 -0.23
N SER A 194 -18.55 -7.02 -0.95
CA SER A 194 -18.46 -6.92 -2.40
C SER A 194 -17.47 -5.82 -2.76
N VAL A 195 -16.19 -6.17 -2.92
CA VAL A 195 -15.24 -5.32 -3.63
C VAL A 195 -15.66 -5.34 -5.11
N LYS A 196 -16.64 -4.52 -5.46
CA LYS A 196 -17.00 -4.24 -6.86
C LYS A 196 -15.91 -3.33 -7.43
N GLY A 197 -14.73 -3.92 -7.65
CA GLY A 197 -13.62 -3.26 -8.31
C GLY A 197 -14.02 -2.83 -9.73
N PRO A 198 -13.36 -1.82 -10.30
CA PRO A 198 -13.54 -1.44 -11.70
C PRO A 198 -12.82 -2.44 -12.63
N LEU A 199 -13.06 -3.74 -12.45
CA LEU A 199 -12.64 -4.80 -13.38
C LEU A 199 -13.52 -4.87 -14.63
N LYS A 200 -14.53 -4.00 -14.77
CA LYS A 200 -15.32 -3.90 -16.01
C LYS A 200 -14.65 -3.11 -17.12
N LYS A 201 -13.74 -2.16 -16.84
CA LYS A 201 -13.04 -1.41 -17.90
C LYS A 201 -11.76 -2.09 -18.40
N LEU A 202 -11.12 -2.91 -17.57
CA LEU A 202 -9.93 -3.68 -17.99
C LEU A 202 -10.31 -4.91 -18.84
N LYS A 203 -11.54 -5.44 -18.69
CA LYS A 203 -12.05 -6.53 -19.53
C LYS A 203 -12.16 -6.13 -21.01
N TYR A 204 -12.34 -4.84 -21.34
CA TYR A 204 -12.36 -4.37 -22.73
C TYR A 204 -10.98 -3.98 -23.28
N VAL A 205 -9.98 -3.73 -22.43
CA VAL A 205 -8.60 -3.46 -22.89
C VAL A 205 -7.84 -4.77 -23.10
N PHE A 206 -8.03 -5.77 -22.23
CA PHE A 206 -7.39 -7.08 -22.39
C PHE A 206 -8.08 -7.99 -23.43
N LEU A 207 -9.39 -7.84 -23.71
CA LEU A 207 -10.02 -8.53 -24.84
C LEU A 207 -9.63 -7.94 -26.20
N GLY A 208 -9.19 -6.67 -26.26
CA GLY A 208 -8.77 -6.03 -27.50
C GLY A 208 -7.38 -6.45 -27.98
N PHE A 209 -6.53 -6.97 -27.10
CA PHE A 209 -5.16 -7.36 -27.46
C PHE A 209 -5.02 -8.84 -27.85
N PHE A 210 -6.00 -9.69 -27.50
CA PHE A 210 -5.95 -11.14 -27.78
C PHE A 210 -6.77 -11.61 -28.99
N ILE A 211 -7.44 -10.71 -29.72
CA ILE A 211 -8.19 -11.04 -30.97
C ILE A 211 -7.53 -10.40 -32.23
N GLY A 212 -6.36 -9.77 -32.07
CA GLY A 212 -5.63 -9.08 -33.15
C GLY A 212 -4.38 -9.78 -33.68
N ALA A 213 -4.17 -11.06 -33.37
CA ALA A 213 -3.05 -11.83 -33.91
C ALA A 213 -3.52 -13.24 -34.30
N LYS A 214 -3.75 -13.38 -35.62
CA LYS A 214 -4.20 -14.55 -36.40
C LYS A 214 -5.69 -14.89 -36.37
#